data_AF-A0A6J6RDC4-F1
#
_entry.id   AF-A0A6J6RDC4-F1
#
_cell.length_a   1.000
_cell.length_b   1.000
_cell.length_c   1.000
_cell.angle_alpha   90.00
_cell.angle_beta   90.00
_cell.angle_gamma   90.00
#
_symmetry.space_group_name_H-M   'P 1'
#
loop_
_entity.id
_entity.type
_entity.pdbx_description
1 polymer ?
#
loop_
_entity_poly.entity_id
_entity_poly.type
_entity_poly.pdbx_seq_one_letter_code
_entity_poly.pdbx_strand_id
1 'polypeptide(L)'
;MAMAISVAHVHRVVFAIASVGVMGVIVLVQRENVPWAQSFDLTLKVALWILLIRTFIGVSIGVPIPGTTLFTLPRIYLPEWMPGIRVGGPVTSERLSSALTEGLIICAIIIIFGAAASLTSPHRLLRVLPIFMYEFGVSVVIATSVLPQLVTSVARIRQAQLLRGQSLKGLASYRRLAIPLLEESLARSLELAAAMDSRGYGLHRKHTRYRPIQWRLSDSLIVLSGLLIMGLA
;
A
#
# COMPACT_ATOMS: atom_id res chain seq x y z
N MET A 1 -6.28 9.29 -4.78
CA MET A 1 -5.07 9.99 -5.27
C MET A 1 -5.24 11.50 -5.26
N ALA A 2 -6.25 12.08 -5.92
CA ALA A 2 -6.48 13.53 -5.91
C ALA A 2 -6.47 14.14 -4.48
N MET A 3 -7.22 13.57 -3.53
CA MET A 3 -7.21 14.03 -2.13
C MET A 3 -5.82 14.02 -1.47
N ALA A 4 -4.98 13.00 -1.72
CA ALA A 4 -3.64 12.95 -1.14
C ALA A 4 -2.73 14.05 -1.69
N ILE A 5 -2.86 14.34 -3.00
CA ILE A 5 -2.12 15.41 -3.67
C ILE A 5 -2.57 16.78 -3.13
N SER A 6 -3.88 17.00 -2.99
CA SER A 6 -4.44 18.22 -2.39
C SER A 6 -3.94 18.43 -0.96
N VAL A 7 -3.92 17.39 -0.12
CA VAL A 7 -3.42 17.49 1.27
C VAL A 7 -1.95 17.86 1.30
N ALA A 8 -1.15 17.33 0.36
CA ALA A 8 0.26 17.66 0.25
C ALA A 8 0.55 19.08 -0.25
N HIS A 9 -0.38 19.71 -0.98
CA HIS A 9 -0.22 21.09 -1.47
C HIS A 9 -0.71 22.14 -0.46
N VAL A 10 -1.92 21.97 0.08
CA VAL A 10 -2.60 23.01 0.87
C VAL A 10 -1.93 23.27 2.23
N HIS A 11 -1.18 22.31 2.78
CA HIS A 11 -0.51 22.40 4.10
C HIS A 11 -1.43 22.88 5.26
N ARG A 12 -2.76 22.78 5.12
CA ARG A 12 -3.75 23.15 6.16
C ARG A 12 -4.25 21.90 6.88
N VAL A 13 -4.11 21.90 8.20
CA VAL A 13 -4.52 20.79 9.08
C VAL A 13 -6.00 20.48 8.98
N VAL A 14 -6.84 21.52 8.91
CA VAL A 14 -8.31 21.36 8.83
C VAL A 14 -8.70 20.54 7.60
N PHE A 15 -8.05 20.81 6.46
CA PHE A 15 -8.29 20.08 5.22
C PHE A 15 -7.81 18.61 5.34
N ALA A 16 -6.64 18.39 5.96
CA ALA A 16 -6.13 17.04 6.23
C ALA A 16 -7.10 16.21 7.10
N ILE A 17 -7.59 16.77 8.21
CA ILE A 17 -8.56 16.09 9.09
C ILE A 17 -9.87 15.79 8.35
N ALA A 18 -10.41 16.76 7.62
CA ALA A 18 -11.64 16.57 6.85
C ALA A 18 -11.48 15.46 5.80
N SER A 19 -10.35 15.42 5.09
CA SER A 19 -10.06 14.38 4.10
C SER A 19 -9.98 12.98 4.71
N VAL A 20 -9.38 12.85 5.89
CA VAL A 20 -9.32 11.59 6.65
C VAL A 20 -10.70 11.15 7.09
N GLY A 21 -11.53 12.08 7.59
CA GLY A 21 -12.91 11.80 8.00
C GLY A 21 -13.76 11.29 6.84
N VAL A 22 -13.74 11.99 5.70
CA VAL A 22 -14.46 11.56 4.49
C VAL A 22 -14.00 10.19 4.02
N MET A 23 -12.69 9.95 4.00
CA MET A 23 -12.14 8.67 3.58
C MET A 23 -12.51 7.54 4.54
N GLY A 24 -12.49 7.79 5.86
CA GLY A 24 -12.94 6.85 6.88
C GLY A 24 -14.40 6.46 6.71
N VAL A 25 -15.29 7.44 6.46
CA VAL A 25 -16.71 7.18 6.18
C VAL A 25 -16.86 6.34 4.90
N ILE A 26 -16.15 6.68 3.83
CA ILE A 26 -16.19 5.91 2.58
C ILE A 26 -15.77 4.45 2.81
N VAL A 27 -14.71 4.22 3.58
CA VAL A 27 -14.25 2.86 3.92
C VAL A 27 -15.28 2.10 4.73
N LEU A 28 -15.89 2.74 5.73
CA LEU A 28 -16.90 2.08 6.57
C LEU A 28 -18.16 1.73 5.79
N VAL A 29 -18.60 2.59 4.87
CA VAL A 29 -19.81 2.36 4.05
C VAL A 29 -19.54 1.34 2.93
N GLN A 30 -18.36 1.33 2.33
CA GLN A 30 -18.00 0.43 1.22
C GLN A 30 -17.25 -0.83 1.68
N ARG A 31 -17.23 -1.13 2.99
CA ARG A 31 -16.49 -2.28 3.54
C ARG A 31 -17.10 -3.59 3.05
N GLU A 32 -16.59 -4.13 1.95
CA GLU A 32 -16.86 -5.53 1.55
C GLU A 32 -16.18 -6.47 2.59
N ASN A 33 -16.82 -7.60 2.94
CA ASN A 33 -16.27 -8.63 3.85
C ASN A 33 -15.13 -9.44 3.19
N VAL A 34 -14.14 -8.75 2.66
CA VAL A 34 -12.94 -9.33 2.04
C VAL A 34 -11.74 -9.17 2.98
N PRO A 35 -10.75 -10.09 2.98
CA PRO A 35 -9.59 -10.04 3.88
C PRO A 35 -8.82 -8.70 3.92
N TRP A 36 -8.94 -7.95 2.83
CA TRP A 36 -8.25 -6.70 2.52
C TRP A 36 -8.88 -5.51 3.24
N ALA A 37 -10.13 -5.66 3.68
CA ALA A 37 -10.87 -4.67 4.44
C ALA A 37 -10.40 -4.53 5.90
N GLN A 38 -9.54 -5.45 6.39
CA GLN A 38 -8.87 -5.33 7.69
C GLN A 38 -7.62 -4.45 7.62
N SER A 39 -7.10 -4.20 6.41
CA SER A 39 -5.90 -3.37 6.20
C SER A 39 -6.11 -1.92 6.64
N PHE A 40 -7.36 -1.41 6.63
CA PHE A 40 -7.65 -0.06 7.08
C PHE A 40 -7.43 0.12 8.59
N ASP A 41 -7.87 -0.84 9.40
CA ASP A 41 -7.68 -0.79 10.86
C ASP A 41 -6.18 -0.84 11.22
N LEU A 42 -5.40 -1.65 10.48
CA LEU A 42 -3.94 -1.67 10.61
C LEU A 42 -3.32 -0.35 10.19
N THR A 43 -3.78 0.23 9.08
CA THR A 43 -3.30 1.54 8.60
C THR A 43 -3.54 2.63 9.65
N LEU A 44 -4.72 2.65 10.27
CA LEU A 44 -5.06 3.63 11.30
C LEU A 44 -4.15 3.49 12.53
N LYS A 45 -3.89 2.24 12.97
CA LYS A 45 -2.95 1.95 14.07
C LYS A 45 -1.52 2.40 13.73
N VAL A 46 -1.06 2.12 12.52
CA VAL A 46 0.28 2.54 12.04
C VAL A 46 0.38 4.05 11.96
N ALA A 47 -0.64 4.73 11.42
CA ALA A 47 -0.67 6.19 11.34
C ALA A 47 -0.65 6.82 12.75
N LEU A 48 -1.40 6.27 13.70
CA LEU A 48 -1.37 6.73 15.10
C LEU A 48 0.02 6.54 15.74
N TRP A 49 0.66 5.38 15.52
CA TRP A 49 2.02 5.13 15.98
C TRP A 49 3.04 6.12 15.38
N ILE A 50 2.94 6.39 14.09
CA ILE A 50 3.80 7.36 13.39
C ILE A 50 3.56 8.77 13.94
N LEU A 51 2.31 9.17 14.21
CA LEU A 51 2.00 10.47 14.81
C LEU A 51 2.70 10.63 16.15
N LEU A 52 2.59 9.64 17.03
CA LEU A 52 3.20 9.68 18.36
C LEU A 52 4.74 9.79 18.27
N ILE A 53 5.36 8.90 17.48
CA ILE A 53 6.81 8.90 17.30
C ILE A 53 7.28 10.21 16.69
N ARG A 54 6.59 10.71 15.66
CA ARG A 54 6.94 11.95 14.99
C ARG A 54 6.80 13.16 15.90
N THR A 55 5.71 13.27 16.65
CA THR A 55 5.52 14.38 17.61
C THR A 55 6.57 14.31 18.70
N PHE A 56 6.88 13.12 19.22
CA PHE A 56 7.94 12.92 20.20
C PHE A 56 9.31 13.34 19.67
N ILE A 57 9.68 12.91 18.46
CA ILE A 57 10.92 13.31 17.80
C ILE A 57 10.92 14.81 17.54
N GLY A 58 9.85 15.38 17.00
CA GLY A 58 9.77 16.80 16.66
C GLY A 58 9.87 17.73 17.87
N VAL A 59 9.41 17.27 19.04
CA VAL A 59 9.52 17.96 20.33
C VAL A 59 10.90 17.76 20.96
N SER A 60 11.48 16.55 20.86
CA SER A 60 12.75 16.21 21.52
C SER A 60 13.99 16.59 20.71
N ILE A 61 13.88 16.58 19.39
CA ILE A 61 14.96 16.78 18.41
C ILE A 61 14.46 17.82 17.41
N GLY A 62 14.83 19.09 17.62
CA GLY A 62 14.30 20.15 16.79
C GLY A 62 14.96 21.51 17.02
N VAL A 63 14.70 22.40 16.08
CA VAL A 63 15.05 23.82 16.21
C VAL A 63 14.08 24.45 17.21
N PRO A 64 14.58 25.12 18.27
CA PRO A 64 13.72 25.77 19.24
C PRO A 64 12.93 26.89 18.58
N ILE A 65 11.61 26.84 18.71
CA ILE A 65 10.71 27.90 18.27
C ILE A 65 10.45 28.79 19.48
N PRO A 66 10.75 30.11 19.40
CA PRO A 66 10.49 31.02 20.51
C PRO A 66 9.00 31.09 20.81
N GLY A 67 8.65 31.08 22.09
CA GLY A 67 7.26 31.04 22.52
C GLY A 67 7.09 30.64 23.97
N THR A 68 5.89 30.18 24.30
CA THR A 68 5.48 29.84 25.68
C THR A 68 6.02 28.46 26.08
N THR A 69 6.93 28.42 27.06
CA THR A 69 7.56 27.18 27.51
C THR A 69 6.64 26.40 28.44
N LEU A 70 6.29 25.16 28.07
CA LEU A 70 5.48 24.25 28.90
C LEU A 70 6.36 23.48 29.90
N PHE A 71 7.43 22.85 29.41
CA PHE A 71 8.36 22.06 30.22
C PHE A 71 9.75 22.02 29.59
N THR A 72 10.78 21.72 30.38
CA THR A 72 12.16 21.65 29.91
C THR A 72 12.68 20.21 29.99
N LEU A 73 13.11 19.67 28.86
CA LEU A 73 13.82 18.40 28.80
C LEU A 73 15.31 18.63 29.13
N PRO A 74 15.96 17.69 29.85
CA PRO A 74 17.40 17.76 30.08
C PRO A 74 18.15 17.79 28.76
N ARG A 75 19.07 18.74 28.63
CA ARG A 75 19.80 18.99 27.39
C ARG A 75 20.98 18.04 27.31
N ILE A 76 21.12 17.36 26.18
CA ILE A 76 22.34 16.63 25.84
C ILE A 76 23.13 17.51 24.89
N TYR A 77 24.36 17.87 25.29
CA TYR A 77 25.28 18.60 24.42
C TYR A 77 25.77 17.64 23.33
N LEU A 78 25.48 17.99 22.07
CA LEU A 78 25.97 17.22 20.94
C LEU A 78 27.39 17.66 20.56
N PRO A 79 28.18 16.76 19.96
CA PRO A 79 29.56 17.08 19.57
C PRO A 79 29.60 18.11 18.43
N GLU A 80 30.73 18.81 18.28
CA GLU A 80 30.87 20.00 17.41
C GLU A 80 30.56 19.77 15.92
N TRP A 81 30.49 18.52 15.44
CA TRP A 81 30.11 18.19 14.07
C TRP A 81 28.61 18.34 13.78
N MET A 82 27.77 18.57 14.80
CA MET A 82 26.32 18.76 14.67
C MET A 82 25.85 20.13 15.21
N PRO A 83 26.41 21.26 14.72
CA PRO A 83 25.97 22.57 15.16
C PRO A 83 24.55 22.85 14.64
N GLY A 84 23.62 23.16 15.55
CA GLY A 84 22.25 23.56 15.20
C GLY A 84 21.14 22.56 15.55
N ILE A 85 21.48 21.30 15.85
CA ILE A 85 20.50 20.33 16.35
C ILE A 85 20.66 20.22 17.86
N ARG A 86 19.57 20.43 18.60
CA ARG A 86 19.53 20.24 20.05
C ARG A 86 18.68 19.02 20.36
N VAL A 87 19.21 18.14 21.20
CA VAL A 87 18.44 17.05 21.81
C VAL A 87 18.01 17.53 23.20
N GLY A 88 16.71 17.72 23.38
CA GLY A 88 16.11 18.30 24.58
C GLY A 88 16.09 19.83 24.59
N GLY A 89 15.73 20.41 25.73
CA GLY A 89 15.51 21.86 25.90
C GLY A 89 14.04 22.22 26.19
N PRO A 90 13.69 23.52 26.16
CA PRO A 90 12.34 23.97 26.44
C PRO A 90 11.38 23.54 25.34
N VAL A 91 10.36 22.77 25.71
CA VAL A 91 9.24 22.42 24.85
C VAL A 91 8.25 23.57 24.90
N THR A 92 8.12 24.26 23.77
CA THR A 92 7.17 25.36 23.61
C THR A 92 5.85 24.88 23.05
N SER A 93 4.74 25.57 23.36
CA SER A 93 3.41 25.21 22.85
C SER A 93 3.35 25.37 21.32
N GLU A 94 4.11 26.32 20.78
CA GLU A 94 4.30 26.58 19.37
C GLU A 94 5.04 25.42 18.69
N ARG A 95 6.04 24.81 19.36
CA ARG A 95 6.72 23.64 18.80
C ARG A 95 5.85 22.39 18.85
N LEU A 96 5.07 22.21 19.90
CA LEU A 96 4.14 21.10 20.00
C LEU A 96 3.05 21.17 18.92
N SER A 97 2.45 22.35 18.71
CA SER A 97 1.41 22.55 17.68
C SER A 97 1.97 22.42 16.27
N SER A 98 3.19 22.91 16.02
CA SER A 98 3.94 22.69 14.78
C SER A 98 4.16 21.20 14.54
N ALA A 99 4.80 20.48 15.46
CA ALA A 99 5.10 19.05 15.29
C ALA A 99 3.84 18.19 15.11
N LEU A 100 2.73 18.55 15.77
CA LEU A 100 1.45 17.88 15.63
C LEU A 100 0.78 18.13 14.27
N THR A 101 0.76 19.39 13.81
CA THR A 101 0.22 19.81 12.49
C THR A 101 0.89 19.05 11.37
N GLU A 102 2.21 19.11 11.39
CA GLU A 102 3.11 18.47 10.46
C GLU A 102 2.89 16.94 10.53
N GLY A 103 2.71 16.41 11.76
CA GLY A 103 2.33 15.03 12.12
C GLY A 103 1.11 14.53 11.40
N LEU A 104 0.04 15.30 11.55
CA LEU A 104 -1.26 15.02 10.98
C LEU A 104 -1.25 14.95 9.47
N ILE A 105 -0.47 15.80 8.79
CA ILE A 105 -0.38 15.79 7.32
C ILE A 105 0.16 14.44 6.82
N ILE A 106 1.25 13.95 7.42
CA ILE A 106 1.82 12.64 7.06
C ILE A 106 0.81 11.52 7.32
N CYS A 107 0.15 11.55 8.48
CA CYS A 107 -0.85 10.55 8.84
C CYS A 107 -2.05 10.57 7.89
N ALA A 108 -2.50 11.76 7.48
CA ALA A 108 -3.60 11.92 6.53
C ALA A 108 -3.26 11.29 5.18
N ILE A 109 -2.06 11.53 4.66
CA ILE A 109 -1.59 10.90 3.42
C ILE A 109 -1.59 9.38 3.57
N ILE A 110 -1.00 8.84 4.64
CA ILE A 110 -0.95 7.39 4.90
C ILE A 110 -2.35 6.78 4.95
N ILE A 111 -3.28 7.42 5.67
CA ILE A 111 -4.66 6.94 5.80
C ILE A 111 -5.39 6.98 4.45
N ILE A 112 -5.22 8.04 3.65
CA ILE A 112 -5.81 8.13 2.31
C ILE A 112 -5.30 7.00 1.40
N PHE A 113 -4.00 6.72 1.44
CA PHE A 113 -3.41 5.62 0.67
C PHE A 113 -3.87 4.25 1.16
N GLY A 114 -3.88 4.01 2.48
CA GLY A 114 -4.34 2.73 3.03
C GLY A 114 -5.83 2.49 2.81
N ALA A 115 -6.66 3.54 2.85
CA ALA A 115 -8.05 3.46 2.44
C ALA A 115 -8.19 3.06 0.97
N ALA A 116 -7.48 3.73 0.06
CA ALA A 116 -7.49 3.39 -1.35
C ALA A 116 -7.08 1.93 -1.60
N ALA A 117 -6.06 1.44 -0.89
CA ALA A 117 -5.62 0.05 -0.96
C ALA A 117 -6.66 -0.93 -0.40
N SER A 118 -7.40 -0.56 0.64
CA SER A 118 -8.44 -1.40 1.25
C SER A 118 -9.70 -1.53 0.38
N LEU A 119 -10.06 -0.48 -0.37
CA LEU A 119 -11.22 -0.49 -1.27
C LEU A 119 -10.91 -1.12 -2.63
N THR A 120 -9.63 -1.18 -3.02
CA THR A 120 -9.24 -1.59 -4.36
C THR A 120 -8.69 -3.01 -4.36
N SER A 121 -9.44 -3.96 -4.90
CA SER A 121 -8.88 -5.29 -5.17
C SER A 121 -7.91 -5.25 -6.37
N PRO A 122 -6.71 -5.84 -6.29
CA PRO A 122 -5.74 -5.95 -7.38
C PRO A 122 -6.28 -6.67 -8.60
N HIS A 123 -7.14 -7.67 -8.40
CA HIS A 123 -7.84 -8.32 -9.51
C HIS A 123 -8.73 -7.36 -10.29
N ARG A 124 -9.37 -6.38 -9.63
CA ARG A 124 -10.11 -5.31 -10.31
C ARG A 124 -9.16 -4.35 -11.02
N LEU A 125 -8.02 -3.98 -10.43
CA LEU A 125 -7.01 -3.15 -11.10
C LEU A 125 -6.52 -3.77 -12.42
N LEU A 126 -6.23 -5.07 -12.41
CA LEU A 126 -5.80 -5.79 -13.61
C LEU A 126 -6.88 -5.82 -14.71
N ARG A 127 -8.17 -5.70 -14.34
CA ARG A 127 -9.27 -5.67 -15.31
C ARG A 127 -9.41 -4.31 -16.01
N VAL A 128 -8.88 -3.25 -15.43
CA VAL A 128 -8.94 -1.87 -15.97
C VAL A 128 -7.77 -1.57 -16.90
N LEU A 129 -6.81 -2.49 -17.06
CA LEU A 129 -5.66 -2.32 -17.95
C LEU A 129 -6.08 -1.93 -19.38
N PRO A 130 -5.37 -0.97 -20.00
CA PRO A 130 -5.62 -0.54 -21.37
C PRO A 130 -5.46 -1.69 -22.37
N ILE A 131 -6.15 -1.59 -23.51
CA ILE A 131 -6.10 -2.66 -24.53
C ILE A 131 -4.72 -2.85 -25.15
N PHE A 132 -3.89 -1.79 -25.21
CA PHE A 132 -2.51 -1.87 -25.69
C PHE A 132 -1.59 -2.67 -24.75
N MET A 133 -2.02 -2.95 -23.51
CA MET A 133 -1.31 -3.77 -22.52
C MET A 133 -1.97 -5.13 -22.32
N TYR A 134 -2.77 -5.61 -23.29
CA TYR A 134 -3.54 -6.83 -23.14
C TYR A 134 -2.67 -8.05 -22.79
N GLU A 135 -1.55 -8.23 -23.49
CA GLU A 135 -0.61 -9.34 -23.26
C GLU A 135 0.00 -9.29 -21.85
N PHE A 136 0.34 -8.10 -21.37
CA PHE A 136 0.81 -7.89 -20.01
C PHE A 136 -0.28 -8.23 -18.99
N GLY A 137 -1.51 -7.73 -19.20
CA GLY A 137 -2.64 -8.00 -18.32
C GLY A 137 -2.96 -9.48 -18.20
N VAL A 138 -2.93 -10.22 -19.32
CA VAL A 138 -3.15 -11.67 -19.32
C VAL A 138 -2.03 -12.39 -18.59
N SER A 139 -0.77 -12.02 -18.83
CA SER A 139 0.37 -12.61 -18.13
C SER A 139 0.26 -12.46 -16.62
N VAL A 140 -0.11 -11.28 -16.14
CA VAL A 140 -0.28 -11.02 -14.70
C VAL A 140 -1.49 -11.77 -14.14
N VAL A 141 -2.61 -11.83 -14.86
CA VAL A 141 -3.80 -12.61 -14.44
C VAL A 141 -3.46 -14.10 -14.33
N ILE A 142 -2.75 -14.67 -15.32
CA ILE A 142 -2.28 -16.05 -15.28
C ILE A 142 -1.37 -16.26 -14.07
N ALA A 143 -0.33 -15.43 -13.91
CA ALA A 143 0.60 -15.52 -12.79
C ALA A 143 -0.12 -15.47 -11.42
N THR A 144 -1.07 -14.55 -11.26
CA THR A 144 -1.83 -14.39 -10.01
C THR A 144 -2.75 -15.60 -9.77
N SER A 145 -3.32 -16.19 -10.83
CA SER A 145 -4.17 -17.37 -10.73
C SER A 145 -3.40 -18.66 -10.40
N VAL A 146 -2.14 -18.75 -10.82
CA VAL A 146 -1.26 -19.92 -10.62
C VAL A 146 -0.56 -19.86 -9.25
N LEU A 147 -0.39 -18.67 -8.67
CA LEU A 147 0.21 -18.45 -7.35
C LEU A 147 -0.33 -19.37 -6.23
N PRO A 148 -1.66 -19.50 -5.99
CA PRO A 148 -2.16 -20.40 -4.94
C PRO A 148 -1.75 -21.85 -5.19
N GLN A 149 -1.68 -22.26 -6.45
CA GLN A 149 -1.31 -23.61 -6.82
C GLN A 149 0.21 -23.84 -6.59
N LEU A 150 1.06 -22.86 -6.91
CA LEU A 150 2.49 -22.91 -6.59
C LEU A 150 2.73 -23.04 -5.08
N VAL A 151 1.98 -22.33 -4.25
CA VAL A 151 2.07 -22.45 -2.78
C VAL A 151 1.76 -23.89 -2.35
N THR A 152 0.71 -24.50 -2.92
CA THR A 152 0.37 -25.90 -2.61
C THR A 152 1.42 -26.89 -3.11
N SER A 153 2.00 -26.68 -4.29
CA SER A 153 3.07 -27.53 -4.84
C SER A 153 4.33 -27.42 -3.99
N VAL A 154 4.72 -26.22 -3.56
CA VAL A 154 5.84 -26.00 -2.63
C VAL A 154 5.60 -26.74 -1.32
N ALA A 155 4.42 -26.64 -0.73
CA ALA A 155 4.07 -27.34 0.51
C ALA A 155 4.15 -28.87 0.34
N ARG A 156 3.62 -29.40 -0.77
CA ARG A 156 3.66 -30.83 -1.11
C ARG A 156 5.09 -31.34 -1.31
N ILE A 157 5.90 -30.64 -2.10
CA ILE A 157 7.30 -31.01 -2.35
C ILE A 157 8.08 -30.97 -1.03
N ARG A 158 7.89 -29.92 -0.22
CA ARG A 158 8.53 -29.81 1.10
C ARG A 158 8.21 -31.00 1.99
N GLN A 159 6.93 -31.39 2.07
CA GLN A 159 6.51 -32.56 2.85
C GLN A 159 7.12 -33.85 2.31
N ALA A 160 7.15 -34.05 0.99
CA ALA A 160 7.76 -35.22 0.37
C ALA A 160 9.27 -35.34 0.69
N GLN A 161 10.01 -34.22 0.70
CA GLN A 161 11.43 -34.24 1.06
C GLN A 161 11.65 -34.57 2.54
N LEU A 162 10.79 -34.07 3.43
CA LEU A 162 10.84 -34.42 4.85
C LEU A 162 10.59 -35.91 5.10
N LEU A 163 9.63 -36.52 4.39
CA LEU A 163 9.36 -37.95 4.46
C LEU A 163 10.53 -38.80 3.93
N ARG A 164 11.35 -38.25 3.03
CA ARG A 164 12.58 -38.87 2.54
C ARG A 164 13.78 -38.69 3.49
N GLY A 165 13.56 -38.19 4.71
CA GLY A 165 14.60 -37.93 5.70
C GLY A 165 15.57 -36.81 5.30
N GLN A 166 15.21 -35.97 4.33
CA GLN A 166 16.09 -34.93 3.84
C GLN A 166 16.01 -33.67 4.71
N SER A 167 17.17 -33.10 5.04
CA SER A 167 17.23 -31.82 5.75
C SER A 167 16.80 -30.66 4.84
N LEU A 168 15.98 -29.75 5.37
CA LEU A 168 15.51 -28.54 4.68
C LEU A 168 16.41 -27.31 4.92
N LYS A 169 17.60 -27.52 5.48
CA LYS A 169 18.50 -26.44 5.89
C LYS A 169 19.65 -26.29 4.90
N GLY A 170 19.98 -25.05 4.56
CA GLY A 170 21.11 -24.69 3.71
C GLY A 170 20.80 -24.62 2.20
N LEU A 171 21.77 -24.13 1.44
CA LEU A 171 21.64 -23.89 -0.02
C LEU A 171 21.31 -25.16 -0.80
N ALA A 172 21.81 -26.32 -0.39
CA ALA A 172 21.54 -27.59 -1.05
C ALA A 172 20.04 -27.99 -0.98
N SER A 173 19.32 -27.55 0.05
CA SER A 173 17.87 -27.76 0.17
C SER A 173 17.08 -26.96 -0.85
N TYR A 174 17.59 -25.80 -1.29
CA TYR A 174 16.90 -24.98 -2.28
C TYR A 174 16.79 -25.74 -3.61
N ARG A 175 17.87 -26.37 -4.08
CA ARG A 175 17.88 -27.15 -5.32
C ARG A 175 16.87 -28.31 -5.30
N ARG A 176 16.69 -28.96 -4.15
CA ARG A 176 15.74 -30.08 -3.94
C ARG A 176 14.27 -29.66 -3.98
N LEU A 177 14.00 -28.38 -3.71
CA LEU A 177 12.66 -27.79 -3.82
C LEU A 177 12.44 -27.14 -5.18
N ALA A 178 13.45 -26.41 -5.69
CA ALA A 178 13.38 -25.65 -6.92
C ALA A 178 13.30 -26.55 -8.16
N ILE A 179 14.11 -27.62 -8.27
CA ILE A 179 14.09 -28.47 -9.45
C ILE A 179 12.71 -29.11 -9.68
N PRO A 180 12.10 -29.81 -8.70
CA PRO A 180 10.78 -30.40 -8.91
C PRO A 180 9.69 -29.35 -9.16
N LEU A 181 9.79 -28.18 -8.50
CA LEU A 181 8.84 -27.09 -8.70
C LEU A 181 8.95 -26.51 -10.12
N LEU A 182 10.17 -26.37 -10.65
CA LEU A 182 10.40 -25.91 -12.02
C LEU A 182 9.88 -26.92 -13.04
N GLU A 183 10.11 -28.22 -12.82
CA GLU A 183 9.57 -29.27 -13.68
C GLU A 183 8.04 -29.26 -13.71
N GLU A 184 7.39 -29.21 -12.54
CA GLU A 184 5.93 -29.12 -12.42
C GLU A 184 5.38 -27.82 -13.07
N SER A 185 6.07 -26.70 -12.87
CA SER A 185 5.67 -25.40 -13.45
C SER A 185 5.85 -25.37 -14.97
N LEU A 186 6.92 -25.97 -15.50
CA LEU A 186 7.17 -26.07 -16.93
C LEU A 186 6.12 -26.94 -17.61
N ALA A 187 5.88 -28.15 -17.10
CA ALA A 187 4.86 -29.06 -17.63
C ALA A 187 3.49 -28.35 -17.70
N ARG A 188 3.12 -27.67 -16.61
CA ARG A 188 1.88 -26.91 -16.55
C ARG A 188 1.81 -25.72 -17.50
N SER A 189 2.93 -25.03 -17.71
CA SER A 189 2.98 -23.93 -18.67
C SER A 189 2.75 -24.43 -20.10
N LEU A 190 3.28 -25.61 -20.45
CA LEU A 190 3.02 -26.26 -21.74
C LEU A 190 1.56 -26.67 -21.87
N GLU A 191 0.98 -27.29 -20.84
CA GLU A 191 -0.45 -27.65 -20.83
C GLU A 191 -1.36 -26.43 -20.99
N LEU A 192 -1.05 -25.34 -20.28
CA LEU A 192 -1.81 -24.10 -20.38
C LEU A 192 -1.67 -23.47 -21.77
N ALA A 193 -0.47 -23.48 -22.35
CA ALA A 193 -0.22 -22.98 -23.71
C ALA A 193 -1.03 -23.78 -24.74
N ALA A 194 -0.97 -25.12 -24.68
CA ALA A 194 -1.74 -25.99 -25.56
C ALA A 194 -3.27 -25.77 -25.41
N ALA A 195 -3.74 -25.57 -24.17
CA ALA A 195 -5.14 -25.25 -23.91
C ALA A 195 -5.53 -23.86 -24.46
N MET A 196 -4.64 -22.88 -24.39
CA MET A 196 -4.86 -21.54 -24.95
C MET A 196 -4.91 -21.57 -26.48
N ASP A 197 -4.00 -22.31 -27.13
CA ASP A 197 -3.97 -22.48 -28.58
C ASP A 197 -5.23 -23.20 -29.09
N SER A 198 -5.67 -24.25 -28.39
CA SER A 198 -6.91 -24.98 -28.75
C SER A 198 -8.18 -24.11 -28.70
N ARG A 199 -8.16 -23.05 -27.87
CA ARG A 199 -9.24 -22.07 -27.75
C ARG A 199 -9.09 -20.90 -28.72
N GLY A 200 -8.06 -20.90 -29.56
CA GLY A 200 -7.80 -19.84 -30.53
C GLY A 200 -7.28 -18.55 -29.91
N TYR A 201 -6.62 -18.62 -28.75
CA TYR A 201 -6.04 -17.46 -28.12
C TYR A 201 -4.97 -16.81 -29.03
N GLY A 202 -5.02 -15.50 -29.22
CA GLY A 202 -4.07 -14.78 -30.09
C GLY A 202 -4.40 -14.76 -31.59
N LEU A 203 -5.40 -15.50 -32.07
CA LEU A 203 -5.81 -15.50 -33.49
C LEU A 203 -6.52 -14.20 -33.92
N HIS A 204 -7.16 -13.49 -32.99
CA HIS A 204 -7.92 -12.28 -33.28
C HIS A 204 -7.39 -11.10 -32.47
N ARG A 205 -7.09 -9.98 -33.14
CA ARG A 205 -6.69 -8.70 -32.50
C ARG A 205 -7.81 -8.04 -31.70
N LYS A 206 -9.08 -8.35 -31.99
CA LYS A 206 -10.25 -7.81 -31.30
C LYS A 206 -10.76 -8.82 -30.28
N HIS A 207 -10.51 -8.56 -29.01
CA HIS A 207 -11.03 -9.36 -27.90
C HIS A 207 -12.33 -8.75 -27.36
N THR A 208 -13.33 -9.59 -27.12
CA THR A 208 -14.53 -9.20 -26.36
C THR A 208 -14.30 -9.44 -24.87
N ARG A 209 -14.90 -8.61 -24.01
CA ARG A 209 -14.80 -8.76 -22.54
C ARG A 209 -16.08 -9.41 -22.02
N TYR A 210 -15.98 -10.58 -21.40
CA TYR A 210 -17.13 -11.30 -20.83
C TYR A 210 -17.83 -10.54 -19.69
N ARG A 211 -17.07 -9.76 -18.90
CA ARG A 211 -17.62 -8.85 -17.87
C ARG A 211 -17.04 -7.44 -18.04
N PRO A 212 -17.64 -6.59 -18.88
CA PRO A 212 -17.20 -5.22 -19.03
C PRO A 212 -17.47 -4.42 -17.76
N ILE A 213 -16.52 -3.57 -17.36
CA ILE A 213 -16.74 -2.56 -16.34
C ILE A 213 -17.45 -1.40 -17.02
N GLN A 214 -18.68 -1.10 -16.62
CA GLN A 214 -19.44 0.03 -17.15
C GLN A 214 -19.18 1.26 -16.28
N TRP A 215 -18.83 2.36 -16.93
CA TRP A 215 -18.70 3.66 -16.27
C TRP A 215 -20.07 4.16 -15.86
N ARG A 216 -20.28 4.46 -14.58
CA ARG A 216 -21.54 4.99 -14.05
C ARG A 216 -21.45 6.50 -13.87
N LEU A 217 -22.60 7.18 -13.87
CA LEU A 217 -22.66 8.62 -13.58
C LEU A 217 -22.13 8.97 -12.19
N SER A 218 -22.27 8.07 -11.23
CA SER A 218 -21.64 8.18 -9.91
C SER A 218 -20.12 8.28 -10.00
N ASP A 219 -19.50 7.54 -10.92
CA ASP A 219 -18.05 7.51 -11.09
C ASP A 219 -17.56 8.86 -11.65
N SER A 220 -18.30 9.44 -12.60
CA SER A 220 -18.01 10.80 -13.08
C SER A 220 -18.15 11.84 -11.97
N LEU A 221 -19.20 11.78 -11.14
CA LEU A 221 -19.37 12.72 -10.03
C LEU A 221 -18.23 12.62 -9.02
N ILE A 222 -17.77 11.40 -8.71
CA ILE A 222 -16.64 11.18 -7.81
C ILE A 222 -15.36 11.76 -8.42
N VAL A 223 -15.08 11.52 -9.70
CA VAL A 223 -13.89 12.07 -10.38
C VAL A 223 -13.93 13.60 -10.42
N LEU A 224 -15.09 14.18 -10.73
CA LEU A 224 -15.26 15.63 -10.81
C LEU A 224 -15.10 16.31 -9.45
N SER A 225 -15.65 15.69 -8.39
CA SER A 225 -15.44 16.16 -7.02
C SER A 225 -13.96 16.12 -6.62
N GLY A 226 -13.24 15.06 -6.99
CA GLY A 226 -11.80 14.94 -6.77
C GLY A 226 -10.99 16.00 -7.51
N LEU A 227 -11.33 16.28 -8.78
CA LEU A 227 -10.68 17.31 -9.59
C LEU A 227 -10.95 18.72 -9.05
N LEU A 228 -12.18 19.02 -8.62
CA LEU A 228 -12.53 20.29 -7.99
C LEU A 228 -11.75 20.50 -6.69
N ILE A 229 -11.66 19.47 -5.85
CA ILE A 229 -10.87 19.51 -4.61
C ILE A 229 -9.38 19.72 -4.93
N MET A 230 -8.87 19.19 -6.04
CA MET A 230 -7.49 19.40 -6.46
C MET A 230 -7.26 20.78 -7.08
N GLY A 231 -8.23 21.36 -7.79
CA GLY A 231 -8.12 22.70 -8.37
C GLY A 231 -8.34 23.84 -7.38
N LEU A 232 -9.05 23.57 -6.27
CA LEU A 232 -9.25 24.53 -5.17
C LEU A 232 -8.14 24.47 -4.11
N ALA A 233 -7.26 23.46 -4.20
CA ALA A 233 -6.16 23.18 -3.29
C ALA A 233 -4.86 23.83 -3.79
#